data_AF-A0A7C7VKG7-F1
#
_entry.id   AF-A0A7C7VKG7-F1
#
_cell.length_a   1.000
_cell.length_b   1.000
_cell.length_c   1.000
_cell.angle_alpha   90.00
_cell.angle_beta   90.00
_cell.angle_gamma   90.00
#
_symmetry.space_group_name_H-M   'P 1'
#
loop_
_entity.id
_entity.type
_entity.pdbx_description
1 polymer ?
#
loop_
_entity_poly.entity_id
_entity_poly.type
_entity_poly.pdbx_seq_one_letter_code
_entity_poly.pdbx_strand_id
1 'polypeptide(L)' 'MGKVGLGVIGLGVFGQNHVKVYAEHPKAKLIAVCDIKKELAKSTAEKYNVKCYFDYR' A
#
# COMPACT_ATOMS: atom_id res chain seq x y z
N MET A 1 -12.20 -17.34 -8.54
CA MET A 1 -12.34 -16.20 -7.62
C MET A 1 -11.18 -15.23 -7.87
N GLY A 2 -11.45 -13.95 -8.17
CA GLY A 2 -10.40 -12.95 -8.47
C GLY A 2 -9.68 -12.44 -7.23
N LYS A 3 -8.57 -11.69 -7.43
CA LYS A 3 -7.87 -11.00 -6.33
C LYS A 3 -8.68 -9.79 -5.85
N VAL A 4 -8.73 -9.57 -4.54
CA VAL A 4 -9.34 -8.39 -3.93
C VAL A 4 -8.33 -7.23 -3.97
N GLY A 5 -8.75 -6.10 -4.55
CA GLY A 5 -7.96 -4.87 -4.55
C GLY A 5 -7.93 -4.24 -3.16
N LEU A 6 -6.74 -3.95 -2.64
CA LEU A 6 -6.53 -3.41 -1.30
C LEU A 6 -5.69 -2.14 -1.33
N GLY A 7 -6.06 -1.17 -0.49
CA GLY A 7 -5.29 0.03 -0.22
C GLY A 7 -4.88 0.08 1.26
N VAL A 8 -3.69 0.60 1.54
CA VAL A 8 -3.20 0.79 2.92
C VAL A 8 -3.06 2.28 3.21
N ILE A 9 -3.77 2.77 4.23
CA ILE A 9 -3.68 4.15 4.72
C ILE A 9 -2.92 4.13 6.05
N GLY A 10 -1.81 4.85 6.10
CA GLY A 10 -0.84 4.80 7.19
C GLY A 10 0.22 3.72 6.93
N LEU A 11 1.45 4.17 6.68
CA LEU A 11 2.61 3.37 6.30
C LEU A 11 3.69 3.35 7.39
N GLY A 12 3.29 3.54 8.66
CA GLY A 12 4.14 3.29 9.82
C GLY A 12 4.59 1.82 9.92
N VAL A 13 5.12 1.42 11.07
CA VAL A 13 5.71 0.07 11.28
C VAL A 13 4.75 -1.05 10.85
N PHE A 14 3.50 -1.02 11.33
CA PHE A 14 2.51 -2.03 10.94
C PHE A 14 1.98 -1.84 9.52
N GLY A 15 1.88 -0.60 9.04
CA GLY A 15 1.46 -0.29 7.68
C GLY A 15 2.36 -0.94 6.62
N GLN A 16 3.68 -0.84 6.80
CA GLN A 16 4.65 -1.53 5.93
C GLN A 16 4.48 -3.05 5.94
N ASN A 17 4.18 -3.63 7.11
CA ASN A 17 3.93 -5.08 7.21
C ASN A 17 2.66 -5.49 6.45
N HIS A 18 1.58 -4.71 6.56
CA HIS A 18 0.36 -4.93 5.79
C HIS A 18 0.59 -4.85 4.29
N VAL A 19 1.29 -3.81 3.82
CA VAL A 19 1.68 -3.65 2.41
C VAL A 19 2.41 -4.90 1.91
N LYS A 20 3.41 -5.38 2.67
CA LYS A 20 4.18 -6.57 2.31
C LYS A 20 3.29 -7.81 2.20
N VAL A 21 2.49 -8.10 3.24
CA VAL A 21 1.60 -9.26 3.26
C VAL A 21 0.58 -9.20 2.12
N TYR A 22 -0.02 -8.04 1.85
CA TYR A 22 -1.01 -7.89 0.79
C TYR A 22 -0.41 -7.94 -0.63
N ALA A 23 0.86 -7.58 -0.79
CA ALA A 23 1.55 -7.76 -2.06
C ALA A 23 1.85 -9.23 -2.36
N GLU A 24 2.14 -10.03 -1.33
CA GLU A 24 2.51 -11.45 -1.46
C GLU A 24 1.29 -12.39 -1.43
N HIS A 25 0.17 -11.98 -0.84
CA HIS A 25 -0.96 -12.87 -0.61
C HIS A 25 -1.72 -13.22 -1.91
N PRO A 26 -1.99 -14.52 -2.20
CA PRO A 26 -2.50 -14.98 -3.50
C PRO A 26 -3.90 -14.45 -3.85
N LYS A 27 -4.70 -14.10 -2.84
CA LYS A 27 -6.05 -13.52 -3.00
C LYS A 27 -6.09 -11.99 -2.87
N ALA A 28 -4.95 -11.35 -2.64
CA ALA A 28 -4.84 -9.90 -2.47
C ALA A 28 -4.12 -9.28 -3.66
N LYS A 29 -4.48 -8.04 -3.98
CA LYS A 29 -3.73 -7.18 -4.88
C LYS A 29 -3.63 -5.80 -4.23
N LEU A 30 -2.45 -5.44 -3.78
CA LEU A 30 -2.18 -4.07 -3.37
C LEU A 30 -2.33 -3.15 -4.60
N ILE A 31 -3.19 -2.13 -4.51
CA ILE A 31 -3.45 -1.19 -5.62
C ILE A 31 -3.06 0.24 -5.29
N ALA A 32 -3.01 0.59 -4.01
CA ALA A 32 -2.73 1.93 -3.54
C ALA A 32 -2.14 1.95 -2.13
N VAL A 33 -1.38 2.99 -1.83
CA VAL A 33 -0.90 3.32 -0.49
C VAL A 33 -1.11 4.80 -0.21
N CYS A 34 -1.34 5.16 1.05
CA CYS A 34 -1.54 6.53 1.47
C CYS A 34 -0.78 6.82 2.77
N ASP A 35 -0.04 7.92 2.83
CA ASP A 35 0.54 8.43 4.07
C ASP A 35 0.78 9.95 3.97
N ILE A 36 0.68 10.64 5.11
CA ILE A 36 1.01 12.07 5.23
C ILE A 36 2.51 12.32 4.97
N LYS A 37 3.37 11.35 5.26
CA LYS A 37 4.80 11.37 4.97
C LYS A 37 5.01 11.02 3.50
N LYS A 38 5.09 12.06 2.66
CA LYS A 38 5.19 11.93 1.19
C LYS A 38 6.33 11.02 0.74
N GLU A 39 7.50 11.11 1.37
CA GLU A 39 8.67 10.28 1.04
C GLU A 39 8.40 8.79 1.28
N LEU A 40 7.75 8.48 2.41
CA LEU A 40 7.38 7.11 2.78
C LEU A 40 6.34 6.55 1.81
N ALA A 41 5.30 7.33 1.51
CA ALA A 41 4.27 6.94 0.54
C ALA A 41 4.83 6.72 -0.86
N LYS A 42 5.71 7.60 -1.34
CA LYS A 42 6.37 7.46 -2.65
C LYS A 42 7.28 6.24 -2.70
N SER A 43 8.18 6.07 -1.73
CA SER A 43 9.12 4.96 -1.69
C SER A 43 8.39 3.61 -1.65
N THR A 44 7.34 3.49 -0.85
CA THR A 44 6.50 2.28 -0.81
C THR A 44 5.75 2.06 -2.13
N ALA A 45 5.18 3.12 -2.72
CA ALA A 45 4.48 3.01 -3.99
C ALA A 45 5.40 2.59 -5.14
N GLU A 46 6.62 3.12 -5.22
CA GLU A 46 7.62 2.72 -6.21
C GLU A 46 8.04 1.27 -6.00
N LYS A 47 8.31 0.86 -4.76
CA LYS A 47 8.72 -0.51 -4.42
C LYS A 47 7.71 -1.57 -4.84
N TYR A 48 6.42 -1.27 -4.72
CA TYR A 48 5.34 -2.21 -5.05
C TYR A 48 4.64 -1.89 -6.38
N ASN A 49 5.08 -0.84 -7.09
CA ASN A 49 4.50 -0.34 -8.33
C ASN A 49 2.98 -0.09 -8.22
N VAL A 50 2.57 0.67 -7.19
CA VAL A 50 1.16 1.00 -6.89
C VAL A 50 0.93 2.50 -6.83
N LYS A 51 -0.33 2.94 -6.78
CA LYS A 51 -0.66 4.37 -6.64
C LYS A 51 -0.28 4.87 -5.25
N CYS A 52 0.29 6.08 -5.15
CA CYS A 52 0.45 6.77 -3.87
C CYS A 52 -0.57 7.90 -3.72
N TYR A 53 -1.02 8.10 -2.49
CA TYR A 53 -1.85 9.22 -2.07
C TYR A 53 -1.24 9.86 -0.82
N PHE A 54 -1.55 11.13 -0.61
CA PHE A 54 -1.08 11.90 0.55
C PHE A 54 -2.23 12.44 1.40
N ASP A 55 -3.46 12.24 0.93
CA ASP A 55 -4.71 12.53 1.59
C ASP A 55 -5.58 11.27 1.54
N TYR A 56 -6.30 11.00 2.62
CA TYR A 56 -7.13 9.80 2.77
C TYR A 56 -8.55 9.98 2.20
N ARG A 57 -8.92 11.22 1.84
CA ARG A 57 -10.23 11.59 1.30
C ARG A 57 -10.33 11.33 -0.20
#